data_AF-A0A4X1UKK9-F1
#
_entry.id   AF-A0A4X1UKK9-F1
#
_cell.length_a   1.000
_cell.length_b   1.000
_cell.length_c   1.000
_cell.angle_alpha   90.00
_cell.angle_beta   90.00
_cell.angle_gamma   90.00
#
_symmetry.space_group_name_H-M   'P 1'
#
loop_
_entity.id
_entity.type
_entity.pdbx_description
1 polymer ?
#
loop_
_entity_poly.entity_id
_entity_poly.type
_entity_poly.pdbx_seq_one_letter_code
_entity_poly.pdbx_strand_id
1 'polypeptide(L)'
;IAPGRNAMILKPHFHKDWQWRVATWFNQPMRKSHRCKTWQAKAHHITPNPKSSPLWPVVRCPMKVRANRDLSLEALRVAGIHKKVARIFGISVDQWQKMHTESLQANVQQLKEHCSKLILFPRKSSASKKGDSSAEELKLATQLTGPVKRIWNVYQREKARVITDEEKSFKALDSLCKARANAWLFGIQAKKCQGNISRSKFPVSYGAISPILSPSTLGTAWPLSRPPWDWN
;
A
#
# COMPACT_ATOMS: atom_id res chain seq x y z
N ILE A 1 -8.37 39.59 31.50
CA ILE A 1 -7.14 39.46 32.31
C ILE A 1 -5.97 39.90 31.45
N ALA A 2 -5.33 41.00 31.82
CA ALA A 2 -4.08 41.38 31.18
C ALA A 2 -3.02 40.32 31.53
N PRO A 3 -2.17 39.90 30.58
CA PRO A 3 -1.12 38.93 30.87
C PRO A 3 -0.17 39.49 31.95
N GLY A 4 0.29 38.63 32.85
CA GLY A 4 1.32 38.99 33.82
C GLY A 4 2.66 39.31 33.14
N ARG A 5 3.62 39.85 33.91
CA ARG A 5 4.91 40.36 33.39
C ARG A 5 5.66 39.40 32.46
N ASN A 6 5.55 38.09 32.71
CA ASN A 6 6.19 37.06 31.88
C ASN A 6 5.23 35.87 31.66
N ALA A 7 4.12 36.12 30.96
CA ALA A 7 3.17 35.06 30.58
C ALA A 7 3.37 34.61 29.12
N MET A 8 3.13 33.32 28.86
CA MET A 8 3.19 32.75 27.50
C MET A 8 2.11 33.36 26.61
N ILE A 9 2.48 33.74 25.39
CA ILE A 9 1.52 34.22 24.38
C ILE A 9 0.70 33.03 23.89
N LEU A 10 -0.53 32.92 24.38
CA LEU A 10 -1.49 31.90 23.96
C LEU A 10 -2.36 32.42 22.82
N LYS A 11 -2.73 31.54 21.87
CA LYS A 11 -3.77 31.79 20.85
C LYS A 11 -4.97 30.87 21.11
N PRO A 12 -5.79 31.12 22.15
CA PRO A 12 -6.96 30.31 22.45
C PRO A 12 -8.03 30.49 21.36
N HIS A 13 -8.44 29.39 20.72
CA HIS A 13 -9.44 29.43 19.64
C HIS A 13 -10.88 29.40 20.20
N PHE A 14 -11.16 30.24 21.21
CA PHE A 14 -12.46 30.36 21.87
C PHE A 14 -13.21 31.67 21.52
N HIS A 15 -12.83 32.30 20.39
CA HIS A 15 -13.39 33.59 19.92
C HIS A 15 -14.73 33.47 19.17
N LYS A 16 -15.23 32.26 18.94
CA LYS A 16 -16.54 31.98 18.33
C LYS A 16 -17.51 31.45 19.39
N ASP A 17 -18.78 31.29 19.03
CA ASP A 17 -19.81 30.69 19.89
C ASP A 17 -19.61 29.17 20.08
N TRP A 18 -18.53 28.80 20.77
CA TRP A 18 -18.14 27.42 21.02
C TRP A 18 -19.04 26.75 22.07
N GLN A 19 -19.59 27.53 23.02
CA GLN A 19 -20.44 27.03 24.10
C GLN A 19 -21.71 26.33 23.57
N TRP A 20 -22.25 26.79 22.44
CA TRP A 20 -23.39 26.17 21.75
C TRP A 20 -23.04 24.83 21.07
N ARG A 21 -21.74 24.55 20.84
CA ARG A 21 -21.25 23.37 20.11
C ARG A 21 -20.40 22.46 20.98
N VAL A 22 -20.70 22.41 22.28
CA VAL A 22 -20.01 21.53 23.23
C VAL A 22 -20.57 20.12 23.13
N ALA A 23 -19.80 19.20 22.55
CA ALA A 23 -20.11 17.79 22.56
C ALA A 23 -19.72 17.16 23.90
N THR A 24 -20.72 16.82 24.73
CA THR A 24 -20.50 16.08 25.98
C THR A 24 -20.47 14.57 25.72
N TRP A 25 -19.67 13.84 26.50
CA TRP A 25 -19.43 12.39 26.32
C TRP A 25 -20.10 11.51 27.38
N PHE A 26 -21.12 12.02 28.08
CA PHE A 26 -21.86 11.27 29.11
C PHE A 26 -22.55 10.01 28.57
N ASN A 27 -22.84 9.96 27.27
CA ASN A 27 -23.44 8.80 26.60
C ASN A 27 -22.43 7.71 26.21
N GLN A 28 -21.14 7.87 26.50
CA GLN A 28 -20.09 6.89 26.19
C GLN A 28 -20.38 5.46 26.74
N PRO A 29 -20.77 5.26 28.03
CA PRO A 29 -21.08 3.93 28.55
C PRO A 29 -22.32 3.32 27.87
N MET A 30 -23.37 4.11 27.67
CA MET A 30 -24.58 3.68 26.94
C MET A 30 -24.24 3.23 25.51
N ARG A 31 -23.46 4.03 24.77
CA ARG A 31 -23.00 3.70 23.40
C ARG A 31 -22.13 2.44 23.37
N LYS A 32 -21.32 2.18 24.41
CA LYS A 32 -20.54 0.94 24.54
C LYS A 32 -21.45 -0.28 24.72
N SER A 33 -22.42 -0.19 25.62
CA SER A 33 -23.41 -1.26 25.84
C SER A 33 -24.26 -1.52 24.60
N HIS A 34 -24.78 -0.46 23.96
CA HIS A 34 -25.56 -0.57 22.73
C HIS A 34 -24.77 -1.25 21.61
N ARG A 35 -23.53 -0.80 21.34
CA ARG A 35 -22.65 -1.45 20.35
C ARG A 35 -22.45 -2.93 20.66
N CYS A 36 -22.23 -3.30 21.92
CA CYS A 36 -22.06 -4.69 22.34
C CYS A 36 -23.29 -5.55 22.06
N LYS A 37 -24.51 -5.06 22.38
CA LYS A 37 -25.77 -5.77 22.10
C LYS A 37 -26.00 -5.95 20.60
N THR A 38 -25.85 -4.89 19.80
CA THR A 38 -25.94 -4.97 18.32
C THR A 38 -24.93 -5.98 17.76
N TRP A 39 -23.74 -5.98 18.35
CA TRP A 39 -22.66 -6.91 18.02
C TRP A 39 -23.01 -8.36 18.37
N GLN A 40 -23.65 -8.64 19.51
CA GLN A 40 -24.11 -9.98 19.87
C GLN A 40 -25.24 -10.44 18.95
N ALA A 41 -26.26 -9.60 18.74
CA ALA A 41 -27.37 -9.89 17.82
C ALA A 41 -26.89 -10.24 16.41
N LYS A 42 -25.92 -9.46 15.88
CA LYS A 42 -25.30 -9.76 14.58
C LYS A 42 -24.55 -11.10 14.57
N ALA A 43 -23.89 -11.46 15.66
CA ALA A 43 -23.16 -12.72 15.77
C ALA A 43 -24.10 -13.91 15.68
N HIS A 44 -25.20 -13.87 16.43
CA HIS A 44 -26.24 -14.90 16.44
C HIS A 44 -26.97 -15.03 15.10
N HIS A 45 -27.21 -13.91 14.39
CA HIS A 45 -27.86 -13.95 13.08
C HIS A 45 -26.98 -14.62 12.00
N ILE A 46 -25.66 -14.53 12.11
CA ILE A 46 -24.72 -14.95 11.05
C ILE A 46 -24.13 -16.35 11.33
N THR A 47 -24.47 -17.00 12.45
CA THR A 47 -23.98 -18.35 12.76
C THR A 47 -24.29 -19.35 11.63
N PRO A 48 -23.34 -20.18 11.19
CA PRO A 48 -22.04 -20.48 11.83
C PRO A 48 -20.87 -19.57 11.41
N ASN A 49 -21.08 -18.63 10.48
CA ASN A 49 -19.99 -17.80 9.95
C ASN A 49 -19.33 -16.92 11.03
N PRO A 50 -18.03 -16.62 10.89
CA PRO A 50 -17.36 -15.70 11.78
C PRO A 50 -18.03 -14.32 11.69
N LYS A 51 -18.38 -13.76 12.86
CA LYS A 51 -18.96 -12.41 12.97
C LYS A 51 -18.02 -11.33 12.44
N SER A 52 -16.71 -11.58 12.54
CA SER A 52 -15.67 -10.66 12.13
C SER A 52 -15.72 -10.38 10.63
N SER A 53 -14.98 -9.36 10.23
CA SER A 53 -14.89 -8.96 8.83
C SER A 53 -14.37 -10.11 7.95
N PRO A 54 -14.68 -10.07 6.63
CA PRO A 54 -14.09 -10.94 5.61
C PRO A 54 -12.57 -11.06 5.72
N LEU A 55 -11.98 -12.05 5.07
CA LEU A 55 -10.52 -12.18 5.00
C LEU A 55 -9.89 -10.90 4.42
N TRP A 56 -8.99 -10.31 5.21
CA TRP A 56 -8.28 -9.07 4.90
C TRP A 56 -6.84 -9.37 4.45
N PRO A 57 -6.35 -8.78 3.34
CA PRO A 57 -4.98 -8.99 2.89
C PRO A 57 -3.94 -8.41 3.85
N VAL A 58 -2.75 -9.00 3.77
CA VAL A 58 -1.50 -8.45 4.30
C VAL A 58 -1.05 -7.31 3.37
N VAL A 59 -1.10 -6.08 3.87
CA VAL A 59 -0.63 -4.89 3.14
C VAL A 59 0.54 -4.25 3.88
N ARG A 60 1.61 -3.97 3.13
CA ARG A 60 2.76 -3.20 3.62
C ARG A 60 2.42 -1.70 3.62
N CYS A 61 2.45 -1.09 4.80
CA CYS A 61 2.62 0.35 4.97
C CYS A 61 4.11 0.61 5.24
N PRO A 62 4.63 1.84 5.07
CA PRO A 62 6.08 2.12 5.05
C PRO A 62 6.91 1.49 6.17
N MET A 63 6.37 1.37 7.38
CA MET A 63 7.08 0.74 8.52
C MET A 63 6.28 -0.36 9.22
N LYS A 64 5.05 -0.63 8.80
CA LYS A 64 4.12 -1.53 9.52
C LYS A 64 3.35 -2.35 8.51
N VAL A 65 3.05 -3.58 8.87
CA VAL A 65 2.10 -4.40 8.11
C VAL A 65 0.73 -4.26 8.78
N ARG A 66 -0.32 -4.15 7.97
CA ARG A 66 -1.70 -4.02 8.45
C ARG A 66 -2.61 -4.92 7.66
N ALA A 67 -3.72 -5.28 8.30
CA ALA A 67 -4.85 -5.86 7.61
C ALA A 67 -5.60 -4.71 6.92
N ASN A 68 -5.65 -4.76 5.58
CA ASN A 68 -6.45 -3.82 4.82
C ASN A 68 -7.75 -4.49 4.37
N ARG A 69 -8.68 -3.74 3.78
CA ARG A 69 -10.05 -4.19 3.58
C ARG A 69 -10.20 -5.31 2.54
N ASP A 70 -9.52 -5.21 1.41
CA ASP A 70 -9.90 -5.94 0.20
C ASP A 70 -8.68 -6.52 -0.54
N LEU A 71 -8.77 -7.77 -1.01
CA LEU A 71 -7.71 -8.47 -1.76
C LEU A 71 -7.71 -8.07 -3.24
N SER A 72 -6.50 -8.00 -3.81
CA SER A 72 -6.31 -7.78 -5.25
C SER A 72 -6.84 -8.94 -6.10
N LEU A 73 -7.40 -8.60 -7.27
CA LEU A 73 -7.79 -9.57 -8.30
C LEU A 73 -6.64 -10.45 -8.78
N GLU A 74 -5.41 -9.93 -8.80
CA GLU A 74 -4.24 -10.69 -9.24
C GLU A 74 -3.95 -11.86 -8.30
N ALA A 75 -3.99 -11.61 -6.98
CA ALA A 75 -3.83 -12.65 -5.97
C ALA A 75 -4.87 -13.77 -6.10
N LEU A 76 -6.12 -13.40 -6.39
CA LEU A 76 -7.21 -14.36 -6.60
C LEU A 76 -7.02 -15.19 -7.86
N ARG A 77 -6.55 -14.59 -8.95
CA ARG A 77 -6.23 -15.31 -10.20
C ARG A 77 -5.15 -16.36 -9.96
N VAL A 78 -4.06 -15.99 -9.28
CA VAL A 78 -2.97 -16.91 -8.94
C VAL A 78 -3.43 -18.01 -7.97
N ALA A 79 -4.34 -17.69 -7.06
CA ALA A 79 -4.95 -18.67 -6.16
C ALA A 79 -6.04 -19.55 -6.81
N GLY A 80 -6.44 -19.27 -8.06
CA GLY A 80 -7.48 -20.02 -8.77
C GLY A 80 -8.92 -19.72 -8.33
N ILE A 81 -9.16 -18.57 -7.69
CA ILE A 81 -10.48 -18.20 -7.15
C ILE A 81 -11.12 -17.12 -8.04
N HIS A 82 -12.34 -17.38 -8.52
CA HIS A 82 -13.08 -16.39 -9.28
C HIS A 82 -13.64 -15.28 -8.36
N LYS A 83 -13.58 -14.01 -8.78
CA LYS A 83 -13.96 -12.83 -7.97
C LYS A 83 -15.38 -12.87 -7.38
N LYS A 84 -16.35 -13.47 -8.09
CA LYS A 84 -17.74 -13.60 -7.61
C LYS A 84 -17.85 -14.68 -6.52
N VAL A 85 -17.09 -15.76 -6.68
CA VAL A 85 -17.05 -16.90 -5.75
C VAL A 85 -16.33 -16.50 -4.46
N ALA A 86 -15.27 -15.70 -4.56
CA ALA A 86 -14.55 -15.15 -3.42
C ALA A 86 -15.48 -14.41 -2.42
N ARG A 87 -16.39 -13.56 -2.92
CA ARG A 87 -17.34 -12.83 -2.05
C ARG A 87 -18.30 -13.76 -1.31
N ILE A 88 -18.72 -14.86 -1.94
CA ILE A 88 -19.60 -15.86 -1.32
C ILE A 88 -18.84 -16.57 -0.17
N PHE A 89 -17.56 -16.87 -0.36
CA PHE A 89 -16.70 -17.47 0.66
C PHE A 89 -16.22 -16.49 1.76
N GLY A 90 -16.74 -15.27 1.81
CA GLY A 90 -16.33 -14.30 2.82
C GLY A 90 -14.91 -13.74 2.59
N ILE A 91 -14.49 -13.64 1.32
CA ILE A 91 -13.24 -12.99 0.91
C ILE A 91 -13.60 -11.66 0.25
N SER A 92 -13.07 -10.55 0.77
CA SER A 92 -13.33 -9.23 0.20
C SER A 92 -12.38 -8.95 -0.96
N VAL A 93 -12.87 -8.29 -2.01
CA VAL A 93 -12.16 -8.17 -3.31
C VAL A 93 -12.19 -6.74 -3.81
N ASP A 94 -11.01 -6.21 -4.12
CA ASP A 94 -10.79 -4.91 -4.77
C ASP A 94 -10.14 -5.12 -6.14
N GLN A 95 -10.71 -4.46 -7.14
CA GLN A 95 -10.29 -4.56 -8.54
C GLN A 95 -9.18 -3.57 -8.90
N TRP A 96 -9.00 -2.52 -8.10
CA TRP A 96 -8.06 -1.42 -8.38
C TRP A 96 -6.71 -1.59 -7.67
N GLN A 97 -6.64 -2.53 -6.72
CA GLN A 97 -5.44 -2.71 -5.91
C GLN A 97 -4.32 -3.40 -6.70
N LYS A 98 -3.16 -2.74 -6.80
CA LYS A 98 -1.92 -3.28 -7.38
C LYS A 98 -0.94 -3.67 -6.28
N MET A 99 -0.28 -4.82 -6.41
CA MET A 99 0.65 -5.37 -5.42
C MET A 99 2.05 -5.54 -6.00
N HIS A 100 3.07 -5.45 -5.16
CA HIS A 100 4.42 -5.88 -5.51
C HIS A 100 4.54 -7.41 -5.34
N THR A 101 5.55 -8.01 -5.95
CA THR A 101 5.75 -9.47 -6.02
C THR A 101 5.72 -10.17 -4.67
N GLU A 102 6.47 -9.67 -3.68
CA GLU A 102 6.49 -10.25 -2.32
C GLU A 102 5.12 -10.20 -1.64
N SER A 103 4.42 -9.06 -1.74
CA SER A 103 3.10 -8.89 -1.14
C SER A 103 2.04 -9.76 -1.84
N LEU A 104 2.17 -9.94 -3.15
CA LEU A 104 1.32 -10.84 -3.91
C LEU A 104 1.51 -12.28 -3.43
N GLN A 105 2.75 -12.74 -3.28
CA GLN A 105 3.05 -14.09 -2.79
C GLN A 105 2.52 -14.34 -1.38
N ALA A 106 2.73 -13.39 -0.45
CA ALA A 106 2.20 -13.49 0.91
C ALA A 106 0.67 -13.59 0.95
N ASN A 107 -0.02 -12.82 0.10
CA ASN A 107 -1.49 -12.84 0.00
C ASN A 107 -2.00 -14.12 -0.67
N VAL A 108 -1.31 -14.65 -1.68
CA VAL A 108 -1.64 -15.94 -2.30
C VAL A 108 -1.48 -17.07 -1.29
N GLN A 109 -0.40 -17.07 -0.50
CA GLN A 109 -0.20 -18.03 0.57
C GLN A 109 -1.32 -17.92 1.63
N GLN A 110 -1.66 -16.70 2.03
CA GLN A 110 -2.77 -16.44 2.95
C GLN A 110 -4.11 -16.95 2.42
N LEU A 111 -4.39 -16.80 1.12
CA LEU A 111 -5.59 -17.30 0.48
C LEU A 111 -5.65 -18.83 0.50
N LYS A 112 -4.56 -19.49 0.16
CA LYS A 112 -4.47 -20.96 0.21
C LYS A 112 -4.69 -21.49 1.63
N GLU A 113 -4.06 -20.86 2.62
CA GLU A 113 -4.26 -21.18 4.05
C GLU A 113 -5.68 -20.92 4.53
N HIS A 114 -6.37 -19.90 4.01
CA HIS A 114 -7.76 -19.64 4.36
C HIS A 114 -8.68 -20.68 3.76
N CYS A 115 -8.49 -21.01 2.48
CA CYS A 115 -9.30 -22.03 1.79
C CYS A 115 -9.13 -23.42 2.41
N SER A 116 -7.94 -23.79 2.89
CA SER A 116 -7.76 -25.08 3.57
C SER A 116 -8.43 -25.17 4.94
N LYS A 117 -8.68 -24.04 5.59
CA LYS A 117 -9.36 -23.95 6.91
C LYS A 117 -10.85 -23.66 6.80
N LEU A 118 -11.35 -23.35 5.61
CA LEU A 118 -12.74 -22.98 5.39
C LEU A 118 -13.62 -24.23 5.40
N ILE A 119 -14.54 -24.33 6.36
CA ILE A 119 -15.57 -25.37 6.38
C ILE A 119 -16.76 -24.86 5.55
N LEU A 120 -17.05 -25.52 4.43
CA LEU A 120 -18.14 -25.12 3.53
C LEU A 120 -19.38 -25.96 3.77
N PHE A 121 -20.45 -25.31 4.21
CA PHE A 121 -21.74 -25.96 4.41
C PHE A 121 -22.44 -26.22 3.06
N PRO A 122 -23.01 -27.42 2.86
CA PRO A 122 -23.80 -27.70 1.67
C PRO A 122 -25.07 -26.83 1.69
N ARG A 123 -25.46 -26.32 0.52
CA ARG A 123 -26.69 -25.50 0.39
C ARG A 123 -27.95 -26.27 0.77
N LYS A 124 -27.97 -27.58 0.54
CA LYS A 124 -29.02 -28.50 0.97
C LYS A 124 -28.37 -29.60 1.80
N SER A 125 -28.77 -29.77 3.05
CA SER A 125 -28.19 -30.77 3.96
C SER A 125 -28.33 -32.21 3.48
N SER A 126 -29.38 -32.51 2.70
CA SER A 126 -29.62 -33.84 2.14
C SER A 126 -28.81 -34.15 0.87
N ALA A 127 -28.28 -33.13 0.19
CA ALA A 127 -27.63 -33.28 -1.11
C ALA A 127 -26.31 -32.49 -1.14
N SER A 128 -25.28 -33.11 -0.57
CA SER A 128 -23.91 -32.59 -0.59
C SER A 128 -23.33 -32.64 -2.01
N LYS A 129 -22.61 -31.59 -2.41
CA LYS A 129 -21.92 -31.48 -3.69
C LYS A 129 -20.41 -31.63 -3.52
N LYS A 130 -19.72 -31.76 -4.66
CA LYS A 130 -18.26 -31.76 -4.71
C LYS A 130 -17.72 -30.42 -4.21
N GLY A 131 -16.92 -30.46 -3.13
CA GLY A 131 -16.32 -29.30 -2.49
C GLY A 131 -17.00 -28.84 -1.20
N ASP A 132 -18.12 -29.48 -0.81
CA ASP A 132 -18.69 -29.29 0.52
C ASP A 132 -17.92 -30.11 1.57
N SER A 133 -17.96 -29.66 2.83
CA SER A 133 -17.29 -30.32 3.97
C SER A 133 -17.98 -31.62 4.39
N SER A 134 -17.22 -32.51 5.03
CA SER A 134 -17.73 -33.79 5.54
C SER A 134 -18.69 -33.57 6.73
N ALA A 135 -19.60 -34.52 6.97
CA ALA A 135 -20.55 -34.40 8.09
C ALA A 135 -19.89 -34.31 9.47
N GLU A 136 -18.65 -34.80 9.61
CA GLU A 136 -17.84 -34.69 10.83
C GLU A 136 -17.32 -33.26 11.03
N GLU A 137 -16.79 -32.63 9.98
CA GLU A 137 -16.34 -31.24 10.01
C GLU A 137 -17.50 -30.27 10.32
N LEU A 138 -18.70 -30.56 9.80
CA LEU A 138 -19.88 -29.73 10.07
C LEU A 138 -20.26 -29.72 11.55
N LYS A 139 -20.06 -30.83 12.28
CA LYS A 139 -20.31 -30.90 13.73
C LYS A 139 -19.24 -30.17 14.54
N LEU A 140 -18.02 -30.12 14.04
CA LEU A 140 -16.90 -29.39 14.65
C LEU A 140 -16.96 -27.88 14.38
N ALA A 141 -17.80 -27.43 13.45
CA ALA A 141 -17.90 -26.04 13.07
C ALA A 141 -18.36 -25.18 14.25
N THR A 142 -17.46 -24.33 14.74
CA THR A 142 -17.74 -23.35 15.79
C THR A 142 -17.53 -21.94 15.26
N GLN A 143 -18.27 -20.97 15.82
CA GLN A 143 -18.10 -19.57 15.43
C GLN A 143 -16.77 -19.03 15.97
N LEU A 144 -15.89 -18.60 15.06
CA LEU A 144 -14.62 -17.99 15.45
C LEU A 144 -14.85 -16.59 16.04
N THR A 145 -14.30 -16.38 17.25
CA THR A 145 -14.31 -15.08 17.94
C THR A 145 -13.03 -14.30 17.62
N GLY A 146 -13.16 -13.06 17.12
CA GLY A 146 -12.03 -12.21 16.73
C GLY A 146 -11.76 -12.21 15.22
N PRO A 147 -10.65 -11.61 14.74
CA PRO A 147 -10.32 -11.57 13.32
C PRO A 147 -10.03 -12.98 12.77
N VAL A 148 -10.53 -13.28 11.56
CA VAL A 148 -10.37 -14.59 10.88
C VAL A 148 -8.90 -14.99 10.77
N LYS A 149 -8.04 -14.06 10.38
CA LYS A 149 -6.58 -14.20 10.48
C LYS A 149 -6.01 -12.94 11.10
N ARG A 150 -5.33 -13.09 12.24
CA ARG A 150 -4.60 -11.99 12.86
C ARG A 150 -3.27 -11.78 12.13
N ILE A 151 -3.02 -10.55 11.72
CA ILE A 151 -1.76 -10.15 11.07
C ILE A 151 -0.82 -9.62 12.14
N TRP A 152 0.37 -10.20 12.23
CA TRP A 152 1.41 -9.81 13.16
C TRP A 152 2.55 -9.15 12.40
N ASN A 153 3.15 -8.12 13.00
CA ASN A 153 4.40 -7.55 12.50
C ASN A 153 5.54 -8.43 13.00
N VAL A 154 6.02 -9.32 12.13
CA VAL A 154 7.18 -10.16 12.43
C VAL A 154 8.44 -9.41 12.02
N TYR A 155 9.38 -9.30 12.94
CA TYR A 155 10.73 -8.81 12.66
C TYR A 155 11.69 -9.98 12.67
N GLN A 156 12.44 -10.14 11.58
CA GLN A 156 13.49 -11.15 11.49
C GLN A 156 14.71 -10.63 12.24
N ARG A 157 15.08 -11.29 13.34
CA ARG A 157 16.29 -10.96 14.09
C ARG A 157 17.47 -11.66 13.43
N GLU A 158 18.37 -10.86 12.87
CA GLU A 158 19.64 -11.37 12.34
C GLU A 158 20.55 -11.81 13.49
N LYS A 159 21.29 -12.89 13.28
CA LYS A 159 22.29 -13.38 14.24
C LYS A 159 23.56 -12.53 14.13
N ALA A 160 24.30 -12.41 15.23
CA ALA A 160 25.61 -11.76 15.21
C ALA A 160 26.54 -12.47 14.22
N ARG A 161 27.14 -11.70 13.31
CA ARG A 161 28.10 -12.18 12.30
C ARG A 161 29.42 -11.42 12.42
N VAL A 162 30.51 -12.06 12.01
CA VAL A 162 31.82 -11.40 11.90
C VAL A 162 31.75 -10.40 10.74
N ILE A 163 32.25 -9.18 10.98
CA ILE A 163 32.24 -8.08 10.01
C ILE A 163 33.24 -8.39 8.89
N THR A 164 32.78 -8.32 7.64
CA THR A 164 33.65 -8.52 6.46
C THR A 164 34.55 -7.30 6.23
N ASP A 165 35.69 -7.48 5.56
CA ASP A 165 36.61 -6.37 5.33
C ASP A 165 36.02 -5.30 4.37
N GLU A 166 35.12 -5.71 3.47
CA GLU A 166 34.32 -4.80 2.64
C GLU A 166 33.44 -3.86 3.49
N GLU A 167 32.74 -4.40 4.49
CA GLU A 167 31.89 -3.62 5.40
C GLU A 167 32.71 -2.64 6.24
N LYS A 168 33.93 -3.01 6.66
CA LYS A 168 34.84 -2.11 7.39
C LYS A 168 35.34 -0.97 6.52
N SER A 169 35.61 -1.24 5.25
CA SER A 169 36.10 -0.23 4.30
C SER A 169 35.00 0.70 3.78
N PHE A 170 33.72 0.34 3.93
CA PHE A 170 32.58 1.08 3.41
C PHE A 170 32.37 2.42 4.12
N LYS A 171 32.58 3.52 3.40
CA LYS A 171 32.33 4.88 3.88
C LYS A 171 30.86 5.28 3.72
N ALA A 172 30.03 4.94 4.70
CA ALA A 172 28.58 5.17 4.67
C ALA A 172 28.16 6.65 4.53
N LEU A 173 28.86 7.57 5.19
CA LEU A 173 28.55 9.00 5.10
C LEU A 173 28.87 9.55 3.71
N ASP A 174 30.04 9.22 3.17
CA ASP A 174 30.46 9.64 1.83
C ASP A 174 29.52 9.12 0.75
N SER A 175 29.06 7.86 0.86
CA SER A 175 28.12 7.27 -0.10
C SER A 175 26.77 7.97 -0.07
N LEU A 176 26.24 8.32 1.11
CA LEU A 176 25.02 9.12 1.26
C LEU A 176 25.18 10.53 0.65
N CYS A 177 26.29 11.21 0.92
CA CYS A 177 26.58 12.53 0.36
C CYS A 177 26.68 12.49 -1.17
N LYS A 178 27.40 11.51 -1.72
CA LYS A 178 27.50 11.29 -3.18
C LYS A 178 26.15 10.97 -3.80
N ALA A 179 25.34 10.12 -3.19
CA ALA A 179 24.00 9.78 -3.69
C ALA A 179 23.08 11.01 -3.76
N ARG A 180 23.11 11.88 -2.73
CA ARG A 180 22.37 13.16 -2.75
C ARG A 180 22.85 14.09 -3.86
N ALA A 181 24.17 14.24 -4.00
CA ALA A 181 24.76 15.07 -5.05
C ALA A 181 24.40 14.54 -6.45
N ASN A 182 24.48 13.23 -6.68
CA ASN A 182 24.12 12.59 -7.94
C ASN A 182 22.63 12.79 -8.27
N ALA A 183 21.74 12.62 -7.29
CA ALA A 183 20.31 12.85 -7.49
C ALA A 183 20.00 14.32 -7.85
N TRP A 184 20.68 15.27 -7.20
CA TRP A 184 20.54 16.69 -7.50
C TRP A 184 21.13 17.07 -8.87
N LEU A 185 22.31 16.55 -9.20
CA LEU A 185 23.05 16.88 -10.43
C LEU A 185 22.61 16.08 -11.66
N PHE A 186 21.77 15.06 -11.51
CA PHE A 186 21.39 14.13 -12.58
C PHE A 186 20.95 14.85 -13.87
N GLY A 187 20.01 15.80 -13.75
CA GLY A 187 19.51 16.53 -14.92
C GLY A 187 20.56 17.44 -15.57
N ILE A 188 21.42 18.07 -14.76
CA ILE A 188 22.49 18.95 -15.25
C ILE A 188 23.56 18.14 -15.99
N GLN A 189 23.96 17.00 -15.41
CA GLN A 189 24.93 16.09 -16.02
C GLN A 189 24.37 15.47 -17.30
N ALA A 190 23.11 15.01 -17.30
CA ALA A 190 22.47 14.49 -18.50
C ALA A 190 22.43 15.52 -19.64
N LYS A 191 22.07 16.77 -19.34
CA LYS A 191 22.07 17.87 -20.32
C LYS A 191 23.47 18.19 -20.84
N LYS A 192 24.48 18.21 -19.96
CA LYS A 192 25.89 18.41 -20.36
C LYS A 192 26.39 17.28 -21.25
N CYS A 193 26.11 16.02 -20.89
CA CYS A 193 26.46 14.87 -21.70
C CYS A 193 25.81 14.92 -23.08
N GLN A 194 24.51 15.23 -23.16
CA GLN A 194 23.80 15.40 -24.43
C GLN A 194 24.37 16.54 -25.28
N GLY A 195 24.68 17.68 -24.66
CA GLY A 195 25.31 18.82 -25.34
C GLY A 195 26.73 18.51 -25.84
N ASN A 196 27.50 17.72 -25.11
CA ASN A 196 28.81 17.26 -25.55
C ASN A 196 28.71 16.26 -26.72
N ILE A 197 27.73 15.36 -26.68
CA ILE A 197 27.45 14.40 -27.75
C ILE A 197 26.99 15.11 -29.03
N SER A 198 26.14 16.14 -28.94
CA SER A 198 25.73 16.91 -30.12
C SER A 198 26.89 17.70 -30.71
N ARG A 199 27.75 18.28 -29.86
CA ARG A 199 28.95 19.01 -30.27
C ARG A 199 30.02 18.10 -30.89
N SER A 200 30.12 16.84 -30.45
CA SER A 200 31.01 15.85 -31.07
C SER A 200 30.46 15.29 -32.38
N LYS A 201 29.13 15.23 -32.55
CA LYS A 201 28.47 14.78 -33.79
C LYS A 201 28.49 15.84 -34.90
N PHE A 202 28.42 17.12 -34.54
CA PHE A 202 28.61 18.23 -35.45
C PHE A 202 29.85 19.01 -35.02
N PRO A 203 31.07 18.50 -35.31
CA PRO A 203 32.28 19.26 -35.07
C PRO A 203 32.20 20.50 -35.94
N VAL A 204 32.07 21.67 -35.31
CA VAL A 204 32.22 22.95 -36.01
C VAL A 204 33.66 23.00 -36.48
N SER A 205 33.89 22.68 -37.76
CA SER A 205 35.17 22.90 -38.42
C SER A 205 35.39 24.40 -38.49
N TYR A 206 36.17 24.95 -37.58
CA TYR A 206 36.71 26.30 -37.75
C TYR A 206 37.75 26.24 -38.87
N GLY A 207 37.26 26.43 -40.09
CA GLY A 207 38.07 26.62 -41.30
C GLY A 207 37.54 27.83 -42.04
N ALA A 208 38.32 28.91 -41.99
CA ALA A 208 38.29 30.09 -42.85
C ALA A 208 37.01 30.94 -42.92
N ILE A 209 37.18 32.20 -42.52
CA ILE A 209 36.32 33.34 -42.80
C ILE A 209 36.23 33.56 -44.32
N SER A 210 35.01 33.62 -44.85
CA SER A 210 34.67 34.46 -46.01
C SER A 210 33.29 35.06 -45.77
N PRO A 211 33.11 36.40 -45.78
CA PRO A 211 31.79 37.00 -45.74
C PRO A 211 31.20 36.95 -47.15
N ILE A 212 29.88 36.76 -47.28
CA ILE A 212 28.98 37.40 -48.26
C ILE A 212 27.65 36.61 -48.33
N LEU A 213 26.57 37.39 -48.40
CA LEU A 213 25.17 37.10 -48.73
C LEU A 213 24.17 36.79 -47.60
N SER A 214 23.02 37.43 -47.79
CA SER A 214 22.00 37.90 -46.87
C SER A 214 20.75 37.00 -46.89
N PRO A 215 19.71 37.27 -46.09
CA PRO A 215 18.81 36.27 -45.52
C PRO A 215 17.59 35.97 -46.40
N SER A 216 17.34 34.70 -46.69
CA SER A 216 16.00 34.23 -47.07
C SER A 216 15.89 32.71 -46.94
N THR A 217 15.09 32.26 -45.98
CA THR A 217 14.04 31.22 -46.13
C THR A 217 13.54 30.86 -44.73
N LEU A 218 12.37 31.39 -44.39
CA LEU A 218 11.52 30.84 -43.35
C LEU A 218 11.11 29.43 -43.80
N GLY A 219 11.73 28.41 -43.20
CA GLY A 219 11.43 27.00 -43.41
C GLY A 219 10.89 26.38 -42.12
N THR A 220 9.63 26.01 -42.18
CA THR A 220 8.79 25.36 -41.16
C THR A 220 9.26 23.94 -40.79
N ALA A 221 8.80 23.49 -39.61
CA ALA A 221 8.80 22.13 -39.04
C ALA A 221 10.08 21.72 -38.26
N TRP A 222 10.04 21.11 -37.06
CA TRP A 222 9.14 20.05 -36.56
C TRP A 222 8.91 20.14 -35.04
N PRO A 223 7.80 19.59 -34.50
CA PRO A 223 7.56 19.55 -33.07
C PRO A 223 8.43 18.46 -32.43
N LEU A 224 9.23 18.83 -31.42
CA LEU A 224 9.89 17.90 -30.53
C LEU A 224 8.83 17.08 -29.78
N SER A 225 8.57 15.88 -30.27
CA SER A 225 7.88 14.82 -29.53
C SER A 225 8.70 14.50 -28.27
N ARG A 226 8.12 14.79 -27.10
CA ARG A 226 8.64 14.32 -25.81
C ARG A 226 8.67 12.79 -25.83
N PRO A 227 9.76 12.13 -25.40
CA PRO A 227 9.75 10.69 -25.21
C PRO A 227 8.76 10.31 -24.09
N PRO A 228 8.09 9.15 -24.18
CA PRO A 228 7.19 8.68 -23.14
C PRO A 228 8.01 8.41 -21.88
N TRP A 229 7.46 8.83 -20.74
CA TRP A 229 7.99 8.46 -19.44
C TRP A 229 7.66 6.99 -19.21
N ASP A 230 8.55 6.10 -19.61
CA ASP A 230 8.47 4.69 -19.24
C ASP A 230 8.91 4.55 -17.78
N TRP A 231 7.90 4.46 -16.91
CA TRP A 231 8.04 3.99 -15.54
C TRP A 231 7.88 2.47 -15.55
N ASN A 232 8.99 1.74 -15.48
CA ASN A 232 9.03 0.35 -15.00
C ASN A 232 9.69 0.32 -13.63
#